data_AF-A0A7J0CFR9-F1
#
_entry.id   AF-A0A7J0CFR9-F1
#
_cell.length_a   1.000
_cell.length_b   1.000
_cell.length_c   1.000
_cell.angle_alpha   90.00
_cell.angle_beta   90.00
_cell.angle_gamma   90.00
#
_symmetry.space_group_name_H-M   'P 1'
#
loop_
_entity.id
_entity.type
_entity.pdbx_description
1 polymer ?
#
loop_
_entity_poly.entity_id
_entity_poly.type
_entity_poly.pdbx_seq_one_letter_code
_entity_poly.pdbx_strand_id
1 'polypeptide(L)'
;MTVSVMALGCLGQAPAHASGTTEDGPVGIGVLGEGLKVREVRATLDGWEAGAQARVSLWKGDSYVRMVRGWTYTSSTEGHGHKFEVAKWKINKSFPHRSRLCVEFKGHDRMPCVTIKR
;
A
#
# COMPACT_ATOMS: atom_id res chain seq x y z
N MET A 1 13.05 -23.88 49.23
CA MET A 1 11.96 -23.89 48.24
C MET A 1 11.85 -22.49 47.66
N THR A 2 12.39 -22.26 46.47
CA THR A 2 12.36 -20.96 45.80
C THR A 2 11.22 -20.96 44.79
N VAL A 3 10.17 -20.19 45.07
CA VAL A 3 9.07 -19.95 44.12
C VAL A 3 9.38 -18.66 43.39
N SER A 4 9.84 -18.77 42.14
CA SER A 4 9.91 -17.63 41.22
C SER A 4 8.55 -17.44 40.55
N VAL A 5 7.87 -16.35 40.85
CA VAL A 5 6.67 -15.92 40.13
C VAL A 5 7.12 -14.95 39.03
N MET A 6 7.11 -15.40 37.78
CA MET A 6 7.24 -14.51 36.62
C MET A 6 5.89 -13.82 36.39
N ALA A 7 5.84 -12.50 36.63
CA ALA A 7 4.68 -11.67 36.34
C ALA A 7 4.67 -11.25 34.86
N LEU A 8 3.70 -11.79 34.14
CA LEU A 8 3.02 -11.29 32.93
C LEU A 8 3.65 -10.08 32.21
N GLY A 9 4.29 -10.35 31.07
CA GLY A 9 4.57 -9.33 30.07
C GLY A 9 3.28 -8.85 29.42
N CYS A 10 3.02 -7.55 29.50
CA CYS A 10 2.01 -6.86 28.71
C CYS A 10 2.34 -7.04 27.21
N LEU A 11 1.63 -7.94 26.53
CA LEU A 11 1.55 -7.94 25.07
C LEU A 11 0.76 -6.69 24.65
N GLY A 12 1.46 -5.55 24.60
CA GLY A 12 0.97 -4.37 23.90
C GLY A 12 0.66 -4.79 22.47
N GLN A 13 -0.62 -4.73 22.09
CA GLN A 13 -1.05 -4.90 20.71
C GLN A 13 -0.28 -3.85 19.90
N ALA A 14 0.70 -4.30 19.11
CA ALA A 14 1.41 -3.42 18.18
C ALA A 14 0.35 -2.67 17.36
N PRO A 15 0.47 -1.35 17.18
CA PRO A 15 -0.59 -0.58 16.58
C PRO A 15 -0.95 -1.15 15.20
N ALA A 16 -2.25 -1.24 14.97
CA ALA A 16 -2.81 -1.59 13.68
C ALA A 16 -2.29 -0.64 12.59
N HIS A 17 -1.54 -1.17 11.62
CA HIS A 17 -0.95 -0.35 10.57
C HIS A 17 -1.56 -0.69 9.20
N ALA A 18 -2.42 0.21 8.72
CA ALA A 18 -2.79 0.32 7.31
C ALA A 18 -1.66 0.93 6.47
N SER A 19 -0.64 1.50 7.11
CA SER A 19 0.54 2.01 6.41
C SER A 19 1.46 0.88 5.96
N GLY A 20 2.05 1.02 4.79
CA GLY A 20 3.03 0.09 4.27
C GLY A 20 3.47 0.47 2.86
N THR A 21 4.64 0.03 2.46
CA THR A 21 5.17 0.17 1.11
C THR A 21 5.54 -1.20 0.56
N THR A 22 5.43 -1.38 -0.75
CA THR A 22 5.85 -2.61 -1.43
C THR A 22 6.22 -2.26 -2.87
N GLU A 23 7.26 -2.90 -3.38
CA GLU A 23 7.77 -2.73 -4.74
C GLU A 23 7.87 -4.11 -5.40
N ASP A 24 7.62 -4.16 -6.71
CA ASP A 24 7.81 -5.33 -7.57
C ASP A 24 8.32 -4.86 -8.94
N GLY A 25 9.63 -4.99 -9.13
CA GLY A 25 10.31 -4.40 -10.29
C GLY A 25 10.18 -2.87 -10.27
N PRO A 26 9.78 -2.23 -11.40
CA PRO A 26 9.69 -0.78 -11.47
C PRO A 26 8.43 -0.23 -10.81
N VAL A 27 7.47 -1.08 -10.42
CA VAL A 27 6.19 -0.64 -9.86
C VAL A 27 6.25 -0.65 -8.34
N GLY A 28 5.83 0.46 -7.73
CA GLY A 28 5.70 0.61 -6.30
C GLY A 28 4.30 1.01 -5.85
N ILE A 29 3.94 0.60 -4.64
CA ILE A 29 2.76 1.07 -3.92
C ILE A 29 3.17 1.56 -2.54
N GLY A 30 2.66 2.73 -2.15
CA GLY A 30 2.71 3.26 -0.80
C GLY A 30 1.31 3.50 -0.26
N VAL A 31 0.99 2.93 0.90
CA VAL A 31 -0.25 3.18 1.62
C VAL A 31 0.07 3.95 2.88
N LEU A 32 -0.67 5.04 3.09
CA LEU A 32 -0.62 5.83 4.32
C LEU A 32 -1.96 5.70 5.04
N GLY A 33 -1.91 5.27 6.29
CA GLY A 33 -3.10 5.03 7.08
C GLY A 33 -2.80 4.72 8.54
N GLU A 34 -3.88 4.66 9.32
CA GLU A 34 -3.84 4.39 10.75
C GLU A 34 -4.94 3.38 11.07
N GLY A 35 -4.61 2.37 11.85
CA GLY A 35 -5.54 1.29 12.10
C GLY A 35 -5.86 0.54 10.81
N LEU A 36 -7.16 0.39 10.56
CA LEU A 36 -7.70 -0.13 9.29
C LEU A 36 -8.04 0.98 8.28
N LYS A 37 -7.82 2.24 8.64
CA LYS A 37 -8.20 3.40 7.83
C LYS A 37 -7.06 3.79 6.91
N VAL A 38 -7.27 3.64 5.61
CA VAL A 38 -6.36 4.12 4.59
C VAL A 38 -6.73 5.56 4.25
N ARG A 39 -5.78 6.47 4.44
CA ARG A 39 -5.92 7.89 4.13
C ARG A 39 -5.52 8.17 2.70
N GLU A 40 -4.40 7.62 2.27
CA GLU A 40 -3.83 7.86 0.95
C GLU A 40 -3.19 6.58 0.39
N VAL A 41 -3.27 6.44 -0.93
CA VAL A 41 -2.50 5.45 -1.69
C VAL A 41 -1.67 6.20 -2.72
N ARG A 42 -0.43 5.79 -2.88
CA ARG A 42 0.51 6.23 -3.90
C ARG A 42 0.88 5.05 -4.76
N ALA A 43 0.87 5.26 -6.07
CA ALA A 43 1.46 4.37 -7.05
C ALA A 43 2.70 5.07 -7.60
N THR A 44 3.82 4.36 -7.65
CA THR A 44 5.06 4.84 -8.27
C THR A 44 5.48 3.90 -9.39
N LEU A 45 6.11 4.47 -10.41
CA LEU A 45 6.75 3.73 -11.47
C LEU A 45 8.14 4.33 -11.73
N ASP A 46 9.18 3.52 -11.64
CA ASP A 46 10.56 3.96 -11.81
C ASP A 46 10.82 4.43 -13.24
N GLY A 47 11.52 5.56 -13.39
CA GLY A 47 11.77 6.22 -14.66
C GLY A 47 10.76 7.32 -15.00
N TRP A 48 11.04 8.07 -16.06
CA TRP A 48 10.06 8.99 -16.66
C TRP A 48 9.36 8.29 -17.80
N GLU A 49 8.06 8.09 -17.62
CA GLU A 49 7.15 7.51 -18.60
C GLU A 49 5.96 8.47 -18.72
N ALA A 50 6.18 9.57 -19.44
CA ALA A 50 5.17 10.60 -19.60
C ALA A 50 3.86 10.02 -20.15
N GLY A 51 2.75 10.28 -19.44
CA GLY A 51 1.44 9.74 -19.81
C GLY A 51 1.14 8.35 -19.25
N ALA A 52 2.01 7.79 -18.41
CA ALA A 52 1.71 6.58 -17.66
C ALA A 52 0.42 6.74 -16.85
N GLN A 53 -0.32 5.64 -16.70
CA GLN A 53 -1.57 5.61 -15.96
C GLN A 53 -1.54 4.48 -14.96
N ALA A 54 -1.96 4.78 -13.75
CA ALA A 54 -2.06 3.82 -12.66
C ALA A 54 -3.51 3.67 -12.16
N ARG A 55 -3.83 2.54 -11.57
CA ARG A 55 -5.10 2.29 -10.86
C ARG A 55 -4.87 1.56 -9.55
N VAL A 56 -5.88 1.56 -8.69
CA VAL A 56 -5.85 0.84 -7.40
C VAL A 56 -7.03 -0.12 -7.32
N SER A 57 -6.74 -1.39 -7.03
CA SER A 57 -7.72 -2.45 -6.83
C SER A 57 -7.66 -3.02 -5.42
N LEU A 58 -8.79 -3.53 -4.94
CA LEU A 58 -8.93 -4.20 -3.65
C LEU A 58 -9.00 -5.71 -3.88
N TRP A 59 -8.21 -6.43 -3.10
CA TRP A 59 -8.10 -7.88 -3.11
C TRP A 59 -8.27 -8.46 -1.71
N LYS A 60 -8.63 -9.74 -1.63
CA LYS A 60 -8.64 -10.52 -0.40
C LYS A 60 -8.05 -11.89 -0.69
N GLY A 61 -6.88 -12.19 -0.10
CA GLY A 61 -6.05 -13.27 -0.62
C GLY A 61 -5.69 -12.97 -2.08
N ASP A 62 -5.95 -13.92 -2.97
CA ASP A 62 -5.73 -13.79 -4.42
C ASP A 62 -7.02 -13.54 -5.20
N SER A 63 -8.11 -13.21 -4.50
CA SER A 63 -9.39 -12.88 -5.13
C SER A 63 -9.57 -11.38 -5.28
N TYR A 64 -9.84 -10.94 -6.50
CA TYR A 64 -10.27 -9.57 -6.79
C TYR A 64 -11.62 -9.30 -6.11
N VAL A 65 -11.75 -8.13 -5.47
CA VAL A 65 -12.99 -7.71 -4.82
C VAL A 65 -13.65 -6.58 -5.60
N ARG A 66 -12.92 -5.48 -5.83
CA ARG A 66 -13.42 -4.31 -6.58
C ARG A 66 -12.29 -3.34 -6.94
N MET A 67 -12.57 -2.44 -7.87
CA MET A 67 -11.77 -1.25 -8.11
C MET A 67 -11.95 -0.26 -6.95
N VAL A 68 -10.86 0.32 -6.46
CA VAL A 68 -10.87 1.41 -5.46
C VAL A 68 -10.77 2.76 -6.16
N ARG A 69 -9.84 2.88 -7.11
CA ARG A 69 -9.64 4.05 -7.97
C ARG A 69 -9.29 3.59 -9.39
N GLY A 70 -9.92 4.22 -10.38
CA GLY A 70 -9.69 3.90 -11.79
C GLY A 70 -8.38 4.45 -12.32
N TRP A 71 -8.15 4.23 -13.62
CA TRP A 71 -6.98 4.75 -14.33
C TRP A 71 -6.86 6.26 -14.16
N THR A 72 -5.70 6.71 -13.68
CA THR A 72 -5.36 8.11 -13.48
C THR A 72 -3.96 8.34 -14.05
N TYR A 73 -3.77 9.44 -14.79
CA TYR A 73 -2.46 9.83 -15.27
C TYR A 73 -1.52 10.14 -14.11
N THR A 74 -0.26 9.77 -14.28
CA THR A 74 0.80 10.10 -13.32
C THR A 74 1.35 11.49 -13.57
N SER A 75 2.14 11.96 -12.61
CA SER A 75 3.02 13.11 -12.78
C SER A 75 4.47 12.66 -12.70
N SER A 76 5.27 13.04 -13.68
CA SER A 76 6.72 12.84 -13.69
C SER A 76 7.35 13.67 -12.57
N THR A 77 8.11 13.02 -11.70
CA THR A 77 8.76 13.63 -10.53
C THR A 77 10.22 13.21 -10.50
N GLU A 78 11.06 14.01 -9.85
CA GLU A 78 12.42 13.64 -9.48
C GLU A 78 12.60 13.89 -7.97
N GLY A 79 13.19 12.93 -7.26
CA GLY A 79 13.46 13.02 -5.83
C GLY A 79 14.76 12.31 -5.49
N HIS A 80 15.66 12.99 -4.76
CA HIS A 80 16.98 12.46 -4.41
C HIS A 80 17.79 11.94 -5.62
N GLY A 81 17.62 12.56 -6.79
CA GLY A 81 18.28 12.14 -8.05
C GLY A 81 17.61 10.94 -8.74
N HIS A 82 16.48 10.45 -8.23
CA HIS A 82 15.70 9.37 -8.83
C HIS A 82 14.48 9.92 -9.55
N LYS A 83 14.32 9.52 -10.81
CA LYS A 83 13.18 9.88 -11.66
C LYS A 83 12.11 8.81 -11.56
N PHE A 84 10.87 9.22 -11.36
CA PHE A 84 9.74 8.31 -11.27
C PHE A 84 8.44 9.00 -11.65
N GLU A 85 7.48 8.23 -12.11
CA GLU A 85 6.10 8.61 -12.24
C GLU A 85 5.35 8.37 -10.93
N VAL A 86 4.42 9.26 -10.57
CA VAL A 86 3.60 9.08 -9.37
C VAL A 86 2.14 9.42 -9.60
N ALA A 87 1.24 8.56 -9.11
CA ALA A 87 -0.17 8.86 -8.93
C ALA A 87 -0.54 8.78 -7.45
N LYS A 88 -1.35 9.72 -6.96
CA LYS A 88 -1.75 9.81 -5.54
C LYS A 88 -3.26 9.91 -5.45
N TRP A 89 -3.86 9.12 -4.56
CA TRP A 89 -5.29 9.17 -4.29
C TRP A 89 -5.57 9.32 -2.80
N LYS A 90 -6.38 10.33 -2.46
CA LYS A 90 -7.02 10.40 -1.15
C LYS A 90 -8.15 9.36 -1.11
N ILE A 91 -8.03 8.40 -0.20
CA ILE A 91 -8.99 7.30 -0.04
C ILE A 91 -9.91 7.56 1.16
N ASN A 92 -9.34 7.93 2.30
CA ASN A 92 -10.04 8.21 3.56
C ASN A 92 -11.13 7.17 3.92
N LYS A 93 -10.83 5.88 3.72
CA LYS A 93 -11.78 4.78 3.91
C LYS A 93 -11.16 3.65 4.72
N SER A 94 -11.99 2.99 5.52
CA SER A 94 -11.60 1.79 6.25
C SER A 94 -11.71 0.56 5.36
N PHE A 95 -10.74 -0.34 5.49
CA PHE A 95 -10.69 -1.61 4.79
C PHE A 95 -10.72 -2.77 5.81
N PRO A 96 -11.37 -3.90 5.49
CA PRO A 96 -11.33 -5.08 6.36
C PRO A 96 -9.90 -5.55 6.62
N HIS A 97 -9.66 -6.15 7.79
CA HIS A 97 -8.39 -6.80 8.10
C HIS A 97 -8.02 -7.84 7.03
N ARG A 98 -6.74 -7.88 6.65
CA ARG A 98 -6.15 -8.68 5.56
C ARG A 98 -6.63 -8.34 4.15
N SER A 99 -7.28 -7.19 3.99
CA SER A 99 -7.46 -6.63 2.64
C SER A 99 -6.10 -6.30 2.03
N ARG A 100 -5.96 -6.50 0.73
CA ARG A 100 -4.78 -6.11 -0.05
C ARG A 100 -5.16 -4.97 -0.98
N LEU A 101 -4.45 -3.85 -0.90
CA LEU A 101 -4.51 -2.81 -1.91
C LEU A 101 -3.39 -3.07 -2.89
N CYS A 102 -3.73 -3.20 -4.17
CA CYS A 102 -2.79 -3.48 -5.23
C CYS A 102 -2.81 -2.34 -6.25
N VAL A 103 -1.64 -2.04 -6.81
CA VAL A 103 -1.47 -1.02 -7.85
C VAL A 103 -1.09 -1.70 -9.16
N GLU A 104 -1.64 -1.18 -10.25
CA GLU A 104 -1.31 -1.60 -11.61
C GLU A 104 -1.01 -0.36 -12.45
N PHE A 105 -0.05 -0.48 -13.37
CA PHE A 105 0.23 0.51 -14.40
C PHE A 105 -0.11 -0.06 -15.79
N LYS A 106 -0.65 0.77 -16.68
CA LYS A 106 -0.90 0.33 -18.06
C LYS A 106 0.42 -0.05 -18.74
N GLY A 107 0.46 -1.23 -19.38
CA GLY A 107 1.64 -1.72 -20.08
C GLY A 107 2.69 -2.37 -19.18
N HIS A 108 2.40 -2.53 -17.87
CA HIS A 108 3.29 -3.18 -16.90
C HIS A 108 2.55 -4.35 -16.24
N ASP A 109 3.17 -5.54 -16.26
CA ASP A 109 2.54 -6.77 -15.75
C ASP A 109 2.70 -6.98 -14.23
N ARG A 110 3.48 -6.12 -13.58
CA ARG A 110 3.74 -6.18 -12.13
C ARG A 110 2.61 -5.52 -11.35
N MET A 111 2.23 -6.14 -10.24
CA MET A 111 1.11 -5.70 -9.40
C MET A 111 1.45 -5.85 -7.91
N PRO A 112 2.31 -4.98 -7.36
CA PRO A 112 2.64 -5.03 -5.94
C PRO A 112 1.41 -4.68 -5.09
N CYS A 113 1.34 -5.29 -3.90
CA CYS A 113 0.20 -5.13 -3.00
C CYS A 113 0.64 -4.89 -1.55
N VAL A 114 -0.04 -3.97 -0.87
CA VAL A 114 0.09 -3.76 0.58
C VAL A 114 -1.08 -4.43 1.29
N THR A 115 -0.76 -5.26 2.29
CA THR A 115 -1.78 -5.91 3.13
C THR A 115 -2.11 -5.03 4.33
N ILE A 116 -3.39 -4.67 4.48
CA ILE A 116 -3.91 -3.91 5.61
C ILE A 116 -4.07 -4.83 6.82
N LYS A 117 -3.35 -4.54 7.91
CA LYS A 117 -3.39 -5.33 9.14
C LYS A 117 -3.87 -4.48 10.32
N ARG A 118 -4.45 -5.18 11.31
CA ARG A 118 -4.69 -4.63 12.64
C ARG A 118 -3.44 -4.84 13.49
#